data_AF-A0A257V7S8-F1
#
_entry.id   AF-A0A257V7S8-F1
#
_cell.length_a   1.000
_cell.length_b   1.000
_cell.length_c   1.000
_cell.angle_alpha   90.00
_cell.angle_beta   90.00
_cell.angle_gamma   90.00
#
_symmetry.space_group_name_H-M   'P 1'
#
loop_
_entity.id
_entity.type
_entity.pdbx_description
1 polymer ?
#
loop_
_entity_poly.entity_id
_entity_poly.type
_entity_poly.pdbx_seq_one_letter_code
_entity_poly.pdbx_strand_id
1 'polypeptide(L)'
;KARVGAETCATCHEDVVTSFKTSGHGLAMAARSKDLLDKACEACHGPGAAHANDPSKTNIQAVPAQQACLSCHPKAEALMALNLPAHARNNIQCLDCHAPAHTPAAAQPLLKAKPRELCGKCHATEAAQFLMPFSHRQGEKPFECTACHTVHGENRTGRLSMEKGGVCLQCHTDKAGPYIFPHPPRNVEGCLACHSPHGSPNPKMLNRYRVADLCLECHTDVPDYPAFHDLSKPRFRNCTNCHFAVHGSNHDSLLRDE
;
A
#
# COMPACT_ATOMS: atom_id res chain seq x y z
N LYS A 1 8.84 20.73 33.78
CA LYS A 1 7.48 20.31 34.19
C LYS A 1 7.54 18.86 34.65
N ALA A 2 6.95 18.53 35.80
CA ALA A 2 7.07 17.21 36.41
C ALA A 2 6.16 16.17 35.73
N ARG A 3 6.65 14.94 35.65
CA ARG A 3 5.92 13.76 35.21
C ARG A 3 5.38 13.01 36.43
N VAL A 4 4.19 12.43 36.35
CA VAL A 4 3.49 11.78 37.48
C VAL A 4 3.33 10.26 37.34
N GLY A 5 3.66 9.68 36.19
CA GLY A 5 3.60 8.23 35.97
C GLY A 5 2.18 7.68 35.79
N ALA A 6 2.09 6.44 35.31
CA ALA A 6 0.85 5.81 34.89
C ALA A 6 -0.03 5.41 36.06
N GLU A 7 0.55 5.15 37.24
CA GLU A 7 -0.19 4.84 38.47
C GLU A 7 -1.07 6.02 38.89
N THR A 8 -0.54 7.24 38.84
CA THR A 8 -1.30 8.46 39.10
C THR A 8 -2.46 8.60 38.11
N CYS A 9 -2.21 8.36 36.82
CA CYS A 9 -3.25 8.39 35.80
C CYS A 9 -4.35 7.32 36.04
N ALA A 10 -3.97 6.13 36.52
CA ALA A 10 -4.89 5.03 36.77
C ALA A 10 -5.93 5.34 37.85
N THR A 11 -5.63 6.24 38.79
CA THR A 11 -6.58 6.65 39.84
C THR A 11 -7.87 7.28 39.30
N CYS A 12 -7.84 7.86 38.09
CA CYS A 12 -9.01 8.43 37.42
C CYS A 12 -9.32 7.79 36.05
N HIS A 13 -8.33 7.13 35.42
CA HIS A 13 -8.43 6.55 34.09
C HIS A 13 -8.08 5.06 34.06
N GLU A 14 -8.55 4.30 35.05
CA GLU A 14 -8.26 2.87 35.25
C GLU A 14 -8.50 2.05 33.97
N ASP A 15 -9.65 2.21 33.33
CA ASP A 15 -10.02 1.48 32.11
C ASP A 15 -9.04 1.79 30.94
N VAL A 16 -8.65 3.06 30.80
CA VAL A 16 -7.75 3.51 29.74
C VAL A 16 -6.34 2.96 29.95
N VAL A 17 -5.85 3.01 31.20
CA VAL A 17 -4.52 2.46 31.56
C VAL A 17 -4.50 0.95 31.37
N THR A 18 -5.57 0.26 31.77
CA THR A 18 -5.70 -1.19 31.58
C THR A 18 -5.73 -1.57 30.10
N SER A 19 -6.55 -0.87 29.30
CA SER A 19 -6.61 -1.06 27.85
C SER A 19 -5.25 -0.81 27.18
N PHE A 20 -4.58 0.28 27.55
CA PHE A 20 -3.25 0.62 27.02
C PHE A 20 -2.20 -0.44 27.30
N LYS A 21 -2.13 -0.97 28.53
CA LYS A 21 -1.15 -2.02 28.91
C LYS A 21 -1.26 -3.26 28.03
N THR A 22 -2.47 -3.56 27.52
CA THR A 22 -2.74 -4.69 26.62
C THR A 22 -2.68 -4.32 25.13
N SER A 23 -2.50 -3.05 24.80
CA SER A 23 -2.41 -2.58 23.42
C SER A 23 -1.04 -2.89 22.81
N GLY A 24 -0.94 -2.80 21.48
CA GLY A 24 0.34 -2.98 20.79
C GLY A 24 1.43 -2.00 21.26
N HIS A 25 1.06 -0.75 21.58
CA HIS A 25 2.00 0.23 22.12
C HIS A 25 2.39 -0.07 23.57
N GLY A 26 1.43 -0.44 24.43
CA GLY A 26 1.73 -0.80 25.83
C GLY A 26 2.68 -2.00 25.91
N LEU A 27 2.42 -3.05 25.12
CA LEU A 27 3.30 -4.22 25.03
C LEU A 27 4.69 -3.85 24.49
N ALA A 28 4.77 -3.02 23.44
CA ALA A 28 6.04 -2.58 22.87
C ALA A 28 6.86 -1.72 23.84
N MET A 29 6.22 -0.85 24.62
CA MET A 29 6.89 -0.03 25.63
C MET A 29 7.33 -0.86 26.83
N ALA A 30 6.48 -1.78 27.30
CA ALA A 30 6.81 -2.71 28.38
C ALA A 30 8.04 -3.56 28.04
N ALA A 31 8.15 -4.02 26.79
CA ALA A 31 9.30 -4.79 26.31
C ALA A 31 10.61 -3.96 26.26
N ARG A 32 10.52 -2.63 26.17
CA ARG A 32 11.69 -1.74 26.11
C ARG A 32 12.16 -1.30 27.51
N SER A 33 11.25 -0.89 28.38
CA SER A 33 11.59 -0.46 29.75
C SER A 33 10.35 -0.30 30.63
N LYS A 34 10.46 -0.67 31.91
CA LYS A 34 9.44 -0.38 32.92
C LYS A 34 9.23 1.12 33.14
N ASP A 35 10.30 1.91 33.12
CA ASP A 35 10.23 3.37 33.27
C ASP A 35 9.52 4.03 32.07
N LEU A 36 9.73 3.49 30.87
CA LEU A 36 9.05 3.97 29.67
C LEU A 36 7.55 3.65 29.71
N LEU A 37 7.19 2.46 30.18
CA LEU A 37 5.79 2.07 30.37
C LEU A 37 5.10 2.93 31.43
N ASP A 38 5.77 3.21 32.54
CA ASP A 38 5.24 4.08 33.60
C ASP A 38 5.01 5.51 33.08
N LYS A 39 5.92 6.06 32.27
CA LYS A 39 5.79 7.42 31.72
C LYS A 39 5.09 7.46 30.36
N ALA A 40 4.42 6.38 29.95
CA ALA A 40 3.91 6.23 28.58
C ALA A 40 2.84 7.26 28.22
N CYS A 41 1.89 7.51 29.12
CA CYS A 41 0.81 8.49 28.92
C CYS A 41 1.39 9.88 28.62
N GLU A 42 2.43 10.24 29.37
CA GLU A 42 3.07 11.56 29.32
C GLU A 42 4.07 11.69 28.16
N ALA A 43 4.43 10.58 27.51
CA ALA A 43 5.19 10.60 26.26
C ALA A 43 4.35 11.11 25.08
N CYS A 44 3.03 10.90 25.12
CA CYS A 44 2.10 11.35 24.07
C CYS A 44 1.25 12.55 24.47
N HIS A 45 0.88 12.68 25.75
CA HIS A 45 0.01 13.77 26.26
C HIS A 45 0.77 14.88 27.02
N GLY A 46 2.09 14.78 27.06
CA GLY A 46 2.94 15.71 27.81
C GLY A 46 2.86 15.50 29.32
N PRO A 47 3.57 16.33 30.11
CA PRO A 47 3.68 16.17 31.56
C PRO A 47 2.33 16.39 32.27
N GLY A 48 1.88 15.41 33.04
CA GLY A 48 0.54 15.37 33.64
C GLY A 48 0.40 16.03 35.01
N ALA A 49 1.48 16.55 35.62
CA ALA A 49 1.42 17.07 37.00
C ALA A 49 0.40 18.19 37.23
N ALA A 50 0.22 19.09 36.26
CA ALA A 50 -0.79 20.14 36.37
C ALA A 50 -2.22 19.55 36.30
N HIS A 51 -2.43 18.58 35.41
CA HIS A 51 -3.71 17.90 35.24
C HIS A 51 -4.08 17.01 36.44
N ALA A 52 -3.10 16.35 37.06
CA ALA A 52 -3.31 15.54 38.26
C ALA A 52 -3.78 16.37 39.46
N ASN A 53 -3.31 17.62 39.56
CA ASN A 53 -3.70 18.55 40.64
C ASN A 53 -5.02 19.29 40.33
N ASP A 54 -5.27 19.60 39.05
CA ASP A 54 -6.48 20.25 38.56
C ASP A 54 -6.95 19.55 37.26
N PRO A 55 -7.98 18.68 37.32
CA PRO A 55 -8.43 17.81 36.21
C PRO A 55 -9.04 18.51 34.98
N SER A 56 -8.70 19.76 34.72
CA SER A 56 -9.09 20.46 33.49
C SER A 56 -8.36 19.91 32.26
N LYS A 57 -9.08 19.87 31.13
CA LYS A 57 -8.51 19.54 29.79
C LYS A 57 -7.46 20.54 29.33
N THR A 58 -7.44 21.75 29.87
CA THR A 58 -6.43 22.77 29.57
C THR A 58 -5.09 22.49 30.25
N ASN A 59 -5.08 21.63 31.27
CA ASN A 59 -3.89 21.34 32.08
C ASN A 59 -3.11 20.10 31.59
N ILE A 60 -3.59 19.46 30.51
CA ILE A 60 -2.87 18.42 29.79
C ILE A 60 -2.53 18.93 28.39
N GLN A 61 -1.35 18.58 27.88
CA GLN A 61 -0.85 19.17 26.64
C GLN A 61 -1.39 18.39 25.43
N ALA A 62 -2.00 19.10 24.48
CA ALA A 62 -2.28 18.53 23.17
C ALA A 62 -0.98 18.51 22.35
N VAL A 63 -0.26 17.39 22.39
CA VAL A 63 0.89 17.19 21.51
C VAL A 63 0.35 16.82 20.12
N PRO A 64 0.78 17.50 19.04
CA PRO A 64 0.44 17.07 17.69
C PRO A 64 0.82 15.61 17.49
N ALA A 65 -0.11 14.80 16.97
CA ALA A 65 0.09 13.36 16.86
C ALA A 65 1.38 13.01 16.12
N GLN A 66 1.72 13.74 15.05
CA GLN A 66 2.96 13.58 14.29
C GLN A 66 4.18 13.75 15.18
N GLN A 67 4.23 14.80 15.98
CA GLN A 67 5.39 15.06 16.85
C GLN A 67 5.53 13.96 17.90
N ALA A 68 4.42 13.54 18.52
CA ALA A 68 4.43 12.46 19.51
C ALA A 68 4.87 11.13 18.87
N CYS A 69 4.27 10.75 17.74
CA CYS A 69 4.55 9.47 17.07
C CYS A 69 5.98 9.39 16.52
N LEU A 70 6.46 10.46 15.86
CA LEU A 70 7.74 10.44 15.17
C LEU A 70 8.94 10.43 16.11
N SER A 71 8.78 10.93 17.35
CA SER A 71 9.80 10.80 18.39
C SER A 71 10.22 9.35 18.68
N CYS A 72 9.31 8.38 18.44
CA CYS A 72 9.56 6.94 18.65
C CYS A 72 9.56 6.12 17.35
N HIS A 73 9.06 6.68 16.24
CA HIS A 73 9.06 6.06 14.91
C HIS A 73 10.01 6.80 13.94
N PRO A 74 11.33 6.84 14.22
CA PRO A 74 12.30 7.66 13.47
C PRO A 74 12.47 7.20 12.01
N LYS A 75 12.18 5.92 11.71
CA LYS A 75 12.19 5.43 10.33
C LYS A 75 11.10 6.11 9.49
N ALA A 76 9.89 6.23 10.04
CA ALA A 76 8.79 6.91 9.34
C ALA A 76 9.09 8.40 9.21
N GLU A 77 9.69 9.01 10.23
CA GLU A 77 10.14 10.41 10.19
C GLU A 77 11.13 10.65 9.06
N ALA A 78 12.20 9.85 9.00
CA ALA A 78 13.22 9.94 7.96
C ALA A 78 12.64 9.75 6.55
N LEU A 79 11.76 8.75 6.37
CA LEU A 79 11.13 8.49 5.07
C LEU A 79 10.20 9.64 4.63
N MET A 80 9.36 10.13 5.54
CA MET A 80 8.47 11.25 5.23
C MET A 80 9.23 12.54 4.97
N ALA A 81 10.31 12.81 5.71
CA ALA A 81 11.16 13.98 5.48
C ALA A 81 11.90 13.90 4.13
N LEU A 82 12.40 12.72 3.77
CA LEU A 82 13.16 12.53 2.52
C LEU A 82 12.28 12.53 1.28
N ASN A 83 11.11 11.89 1.36
CA ASN A 83 10.31 11.55 0.18
C ASN A 83 8.99 12.31 0.07
N LEU A 84 8.60 13.04 1.13
CA LEU A 84 7.39 13.85 1.21
C LEU A 84 6.18 13.18 0.53
N PRO A 85 5.70 12.04 1.07
CA PRO A 85 4.67 11.23 0.43
C PRO A 85 3.38 12.01 0.21
N ALA A 86 2.56 11.56 -0.74
CA ALA A 86 1.31 12.22 -1.09
C ALA A 86 0.40 12.46 0.13
N HIS A 87 0.29 11.51 1.06
CA HIS A 87 -0.48 11.69 2.29
C HIS A 87 0.06 12.82 3.17
N ALA A 88 1.39 12.91 3.33
CA ALA A 88 2.01 14.01 4.09
C ALA A 88 1.78 15.37 3.41
N ARG A 89 1.88 15.44 2.06
CA ARG A 89 1.62 16.67 1.28
C ARG A 89 0.19 17.16 1.39
N ASN A 90 -0.75 16.26 1.63
CA ASN A 90 -2.17 16.57 1.76
C ASN A 90 -2.62 16.68 3.23
N ASN A 91 -1.67 16.84 4.16
CA ASN A 91 -1.94 16.98 5.60
C ASN A 91 -2.78 15.84 6.20
N ILE A 92 -2.65 14.62 5.65
CA ILE A 92 -3.27 13.45 6.27
C ILE A 92 -2.52 13.10 7.54
N GLN A 93 -3.26 12.96 8.63
CA GLN A 93 -2.72 12.77 9.95
C GLN A 93 -2.52 11.29 10.28
N CYS A 94 -1.57 10.97 11.17
CA CYS A 94 -1.29 9.59 11.59
C CYS A 94 -2.56 8.90 12.11
N LEU A 95 -3.34 9.64 12.91
CA LEU A 95 -4.59 9.19 13.49
C LEU A 95 -5.75 9.15 12.49
N ASP A 96 -5.61 9.59 11.24
CA ASP A 96 -6.67 9.38 10.24
C ASP A 96 -6.74 7.90 9.82
N CYS A 97 -5.60 7.21 9.87
CA CYS A 97 -5.47 5.80 9.54
C CYS A 97 -5.27 4.90 10.78
N HIS A 98 -4.42 5.33 11.72
CA HIS A 98 -4.06 4.53 12.88
C HIS A 98 -5.06 4.71 14.03
N ALA A 99 -5.34 3.61 14.72
CA ALA A 99 -6.12 3.66 15.94
C ALA A 99 -5.30 4.32 17.06
N PRO A 100 -5.93 5.08 17.97
CA PRO A 100 -5.25 5.61 19.15
C PRO A 100 -4.59 4.50 19.96
N ALA A 101 -3.45 4.77 20.58
CA ALA A 101 -2.67 3.76 21.31
C ALA A 101 -3.40 3.11 22.51
N HIS A 102 -4.51 3.70 22.96
CA HIS A 102 -5.37 3.18 24.03
C HIS A 102 -6.42 2.18 23.55
N THR A 103 -6.54 1.92 22.24
CA THR A 103 -7.43 0.85 21.76
C THR A 103 -6.79 -0.51 22.05
N PRO A 104 -7.56 -1.50 22.57
CA PRO A 104 -7.06 -2.86 22.74
C PRO A 104 -6.45 -3.40 21.44
N ALA A 105 -5.63 -4.45 21.53
CA ALA A 105 -4.93 -5.07 20.40
C ALA A 105 -5.88 -5.69 19.35
N ALA A 106 -6.66 -4.88 18.65
CA ALA A 106 -7.44 -5.27 17.48
C ALA A 106 -6.51 -5.23 16.26
N ALA A 107 -5.74 -6.31 16.12
CA ALA A 107 -4.87 -6.65 14.99
C ALA A 107 -3.65 -5.73 14.75
N GLN A 108 -2.50 -6.38 14.52
CA GLN A 108 -1.37 -5.73 13.86
C GLN A 108 -1.60 -5.79 12.34
N PRO A 109 -1.44 -4.69 11.59
CA PRO A 109 -1.08 -3.33 12.03
C PRO A 109 -2.23 -2.59 12.72
N LEU A 110 -1.91 -1.67 13.65
CA LEU A 110 -2.85 -0.82 14.41
C LEU A 110 -3.61 0.19 13.51
N LEU A 111 -4.44 -0.32 12.61
CA LEU A 111 -5.30 0.48 11.73
C LEU A 111 -6.71 0.56 12.33
N LYS A 112 -7.40 1.68 12.10
CA LYS A 112 -8.79 1.87 12.54
C LYS A 112 -9.78 0.90 11.89
N ALA A 113 -9.43 0.38 10.71
CA ALA A 113 -10.20 -0.57 9.93
C ALA A 113 -9.26 -1.33 8.97
N LYS A 114 -9.79 -2.35 8.29
CA LYS A 114 -9.03 -3.06 7.24
C LYS A 114 -8.66 -2.10 6.10
N PRO A 115 -7.50 -2.25 5.45
CA PRO A 115 -7.03 -1.30 4.43
C PRO A 115 -8.05 -1.00 3.33
N ARG A 116 -8.77 -2.00 2.78
CA ARG A 116 -9.83 -1.74 1.77
C ARG A 116 -10.92 -0.77 2.25
N GLU A 117 -11.40 -0.93 3.48
CA GLU A 117 -12.42 -0.04 4.05
C GLU A 117 -11.82 1.33 4.38
N LEU A 118 -10.64 1.34 5.00
CA LEU A 118 -9.97 2.55 5.45
C LEU A 118 -9.58 3.44 4.27
N CYS A 119 -8.84 2.89 3.30
CA CYS A 119 -8.37 3.60 2.12
C CYS A 119 -9.54 3.98 1.21
N GLY A 120 -10.58 3.13 1.11
CA GLY A 120 -11.76 3.36 0.26
C GLY A 120 -12.58 4.59 0.64
N LYS A 121 -12.45 5.11 1.87
CA LYS A 121 -13.10 6.37 2.29
C LYS A 121 -12.62 7.59 1.48
N CYS A 122 -11.37 7.54 1.00
CA CYS A 122 -10.79 8.60 0.17
C CYS A 122 -10.52 8.12 -1.27
N HIS A 123 -10.09 6.86 -1.43
CA HIS A 123 -9.79 6.23 -2.72
C HIS A 123 -10.95 5.36 -3.22
N ALA A 124 -12.17 5.91 -3.21
CA ALA A 124 -13.39 5.18 -3.53
C ALA A 124 -13.36 4.55 -4.94
N THR A 125 -12.82 5.27 -5.92
CA THR A 125 -12.69 4.79 -7.31
C THR A 125 -11.83 3.53 -7.38
N GLU A 126 -10.67 3.53 -6.71
CA GLU A 126 -9.77 2.37 -6.73
C GLU A 126 -10.36 1.19 -5.95
N ALA A 127 -10.99 1.46 -4.80
CA ALA A 127 -11.70 0.44 -4.04
C ALA A 127 -12.82 -0.23 -4.85
N ALA A 128 -13.54 0.54 -5.67
CA ALA A 128 -14.58 0.01 -6.55
C ALA A 128 -14.02 -0.87 -7.68
N GLN A 129 -12.82 -0.59 -8.20
CA GLN A 129 -12.20 -1.43 -9.24
C GLN A 129 -11.92 -2.87 -8.76
N PHE A 130 -11.64 -3.07 -7.46
CA PHE A 130 -11.51 -4.41 -6.87
C PHE A 130 -12.82 -5.23 -6.82
N LEU A 131 -13.95 -4.61 -7.17
CA LEU A 131 -15.24 -5.30 -7.31
C LEU A 131 -15.51 -5.74 -8.76
N MET A 132 -14.63 -5.38 -9.71
CA MET A 132 -14.78 -5.76 -11.10
C MET A 132 -14.57 -7.27 -11.31
N PRO A 133 -15.16 -7.87 -12.37
CA PRO A 133 -15.11 -9.31 -12.62
C PRO A 133 -13.69 -9.90 -12.67
N PHE A 134 -12.73 -9.13 -13.20
CA PHE A 134 -11.32 -9.49 -13.20
C PHE A 134 -10.56 -8.47 -12.37
N SER A 135 -10.08 -8.88 -11.22
CA SER A 135 -9.34 -8.03 -10.28
C SER A 135 -8.34 -8.87 -9.52
N HIS A 136 -7.40 -8.22 -8.81
CA HIS A 136 -6.57 -8.88 -7.81
C HIS A 136 -7.47 -9.24 -6.62
N ARG A 137 -8.32 -10.25 -6.82
CA ARG A 137 -9.33 -10.76 -5.90
C ARG A 137 -9.85 -12.11 -6.42
N GLN A 138 -9.26 -13.20 -5.95
CA GLN A 138 -9.93 -14.50 -5.92
C GLN A 138 -9.28 -15.37 -4.84
N GLY A 139 -10.05 -15.79 -3.83
CA GLY A 139 -9.61 -16.71 -2.78
C GLY A 139 -9.87 -16.23 -1.34
N GLU A 140 -9.46 -17.07 -0.39
CA GLU A 140 -9.72 -16.90 1.06
C GLU A 140 -8.86 -15.82 1.74
N LYS A 141 -7.80 -15.35 1.06
CA LYS A 141 -6.89 -14.31 1.56
C LYS A 141 -6.78 -13.17 0.54
N PRO A 142 -7.66 -12.17 0.60
CA PRO A 142 -7.59 -11.04 -0.32
C PRO A 142 -6.30 -10.24 -0.11
N PHE A 143 -5.70 -9.77 -1.21
CA PHE A 143 -4.68 -8.75 -1.12
C PHE A 143 -5.29 -7.43 -0.62
N GLU A 144 -4.62 -6.80 0.33
CA GLU A 144 -4.94 -5.47 0.81
C GLU A 144 -4.13 -4.42 0.03
N CYS A 145 -4.55 -3.15 0.09
CA CYS A 145 -3.89 -2.03 -0.62
C CYS A 145 -2.38 -1.97 -0.30
N THR A 146 -2.00 -2.30 0.94
CA THR A 146 -0.62 -2.29 1.44
C THR A 146 0.23 -3.45 0.94
N ALA A 147 -0.35 -4.45 0.25
CA ALA A 147 0.43 -5.49 -0.41
C ALA A 147 1.21 -4.93 -1.61
N CYS A 148 0.71 -3.85 -2.23
CA CYS A 148 1.37 -3.18 -3.34
C CYS A 148 1.87 -1.79 -2.95
N HIS A 149 1.08 -1.03 -2.19
CA HIS A 149 1.39 0.36 -1.85
C HIS A 149 2.10 0.51 -0.52
N THR A 150 3.03 1.46 -0.49
CA THR A 150 3.63 1.97 0.73
C THR A 150 3.09 3.38 0.99
N VAL A 151 2.77 3.68 2.25
CA VAL A 151 2.03 4.89 2.63
C VAL A 151 2.82 5.88 3.48
N HIS A 152 4.04 5.50 3.90
CA HIS A 152 4.90 6.31 4.76
C HIS A 152 6.14 6.85 4.03
N GLY A 153 6.09 6.88 2.70
CA GLY A 153 7.13 7.51 1.89
C GLY A 153 8.27 6.59 1.48
N GLU A 154 8.10 5.27 1.52
CA GLU A 154 9.04 4.35 0.88
C GLU A 154 9.07 4.54 -0.66
N ASN A 155 8.05 5.19 -1.24
CA ASN A 155 8.09 5.76 -2.59
C ASN A 155 7.67 7.24 -2.58
N ARG A 156 8.42 8.09 -3.29
CA ARG A 156 8.20 9.54 -3.44
C ARG A 156 6.89 9.92 -4.13
N THR A 157 6.48 9.12 -5.12
CA THR A 157 5.39 9.51 -6.03
C THR A 157 4.01 9.01 -5.58
N GLY A 158 3.97 8.07 -4.62
CA GLY A 158 2.74 7.33 -4.28
C GLY A 158 2.30 6.33 -5.36
N ARG A 159 3.02 6.26 -6.50
CA ARG A 159 2.83 5.24 -7.52
C ARG A 159 3.60 3.98 -7.14
N LEU A 160 3.27 2.85 -7.74
CA LEU A 160 4.11 1.65 -7.64
C LEU A 160 5.42 1.93 -8.38
N SER A 161 6.55 1.56 -7.78
CA SER A 161 7.79 1.52 -8.55
C SER A 161 7.67 0.38 -9.55
N MET A 162 7.85 0.69 -10.84
CA MET A 162 7.79 -0.28 -11.93
C MET A 162 9.17 -0.64 -12.48
N GLU A 163 10.24 -0.12 -11.87
CA GLU A 163 11.61 -0.46 -12.27
C GLU A 163 11.81 -1.97 -12.17
N LYS A 164 12.29 -2.60 -13.27
CA LYS A 164 12.50 -4.05 -13.39
C LYS A 164 11.28 -4.89 -13.00
N GLY A 165 10.06 -4.44 -13.31
CA GLY A 165 8.82 -5.17 -13.03
C GLY A 165 8.27 -4.99 -11.61
N GLY A 166 8.94 -4.19 -10.78
CA GLY A 166 8.35 -3.60 -9.58
C GLY A 166 7.79 -4.60 -8.55
N VAL A 167 6.73 -4.18 -7.85
CA VAL A 167 6.05 -5.02 -6.86
C VAL A 167 5.34 -6.24 -7.49
N CYS A 168 5.04 -6.19 -8.78
CA CYS A 168 4.32 -7.26 -9.48
C CYS A 168 5.13 -8.57 -9.47
N LEU A 169 6.44 -8.50 -9.67
CA LEU A 169 7.32 -9.67 -9.71
C LEU A 169 7.62 -10.29 -8.34
N GLN A 170 7.19 -9.68 -7.24
CA GLN A 170 7.27 -10.32 -5.92
C GLN A 170 6.34 -11.53 -5.83
N CYS A 171 5.29 -11.57 -6.65
CA CYS A 171 4.36 -12.70 -6.76
C CYS A 171 4.37 -13.33 -8.15
N HIS A 172 4.45 -12.52 -9.22
CA HIS A 172 4.50 -13.01 -10.61
C HIS A 172 5.94 -13.30 -11.06
N THR A 173 6.62 -14.17 -10.32
CA THR A 173 8.05 -14.50 -10.54
C THR A 173 8.29 -15.18 -11.89
N ASP A 174 7.29 -15.90 -12.40
CA ASP A 174 7.29 -16.53 -13.72
C ASP A 174 7.37 -15.50 -14.87
N LYS A 175 7.06 -14.23 -14.59
CA LYS A 175 7.13 -13.12 -15.54
C LYS A 175 8.41 -12.29 -15.39
N ALA A 176 9.37 -12.71 -14.57
CA ALA A 176 10.57 -11.92 -14.24
C ALA A 176 11.65 -11.92 -15.35
N GLY A 177 11.68 -12.94 -16.20
CA GLY A 177 12.79 -13.16 -17.12
C GLY A 177 14.06 -13.58 -16.37
N PRO A 178 15.26 -13.43 -16.96
CA PRO A 178 15.54 -12.74 -18.22
C PRO A 178 14.97 -13.47 -19.44
N TYR A 179 14.56 -12.69 -20.44
CA TYR A 179 14.14 -13.19 -21.75
C TYR A 179 15.21 -12.82 -22.78
N ILE A 180 15.58 -13.74 -23.67
CA ILE A 180 16.46 -13.46 -24.82
C ILE A 180 15.81 -12.42 -25.73
N PHE A 181 14.50 -12.55 -25.93
CA PHE A 181 13.66 -11.63 -26.69
C PHE A 181 12.61 -11.00 -25.76
N PRO A 182 12.95 -9.91 -25.05
CA PRO A 182 11.99 -9.24 -24.18
C PRO A 182 10.96 -8.46 -24.99
N HIS A 183 9.71 -8.41 -24.50
CA HIS A 183 8.71 -7.47 -25.04
C HIS A 183 8.99 -6.05 -24.49
N PRO A 184 9.41 -5.07 -25.32
CA PRO A 184 9.96 -3.80 -24.82
C PRO A 184 9.05 -3.00 -23.87
N PRO A 185 7.72 -2.89 -24.08
CA PRO A 185 6.83 -2.19 -23.15
C PRO A 185 6.91 -2.69 -21.71
N ARG A 186 7.20 -3.98 -21.49
CA ARG A 186 7.40 -4.54 -20.14
C ARG A 186 8.57 -3.90 -19.40
N ASN A 187 9.66 -3.59 -20.11
CA ASN A 187 10.90 -3.11 -19.49
C ASN A 187 10.93 -1.59 -19.38
N VAL A 188 10.20 -0.87 -20.25
CA VAL A 188 10.22 0.60 -20.33
C VAL A 188 9.00 1.21 -19.64
N GLU A 189 7.79 0.74 -19.98
CA GLU A 189 6.52 1.26 -19.46
C GLU A 189 5.99 0.45 -18.27
N GLY A 190 6.48 -0.79 -18.11
CA GLY A 190 6.12 -1.69 -17.03
C GLY A 190 4.83 -2.47 -17.30
N CYS A 191 4.41 -3.27 -16.31
CA CYS A 191 3.22 -4.11 -16.40
C CYS A 191 1.92 -3.31 -16.63
N LEU A 192 1.89 -2.05 -16.21
CA LEU A 192 0.70 -1.19 -16.25
C LEU A 192 0.36 -0.68 -17.66
N ALA A 193 1.27 -0.82 -18.62
CA ALA A 193 0.98 -0.55 -20.03
C ALA A 193 -0.20 -1.41 -20.52
N CYS A 194 -0.24 -2.67 -20.09
CA CYS A 194 -1.26 -3.63 -20.50
C CYS A 194 -2.30 -3.93 -19.42
N HIS A 195 -1.93 -3.85 -18.13
CA HIS A 195 -2.76 -4.32 -17.01
C HIS A 195 -3.28 -3.18 -16.12
N SER A 196 -4.54 -3.34 -15.67
CA SER A 196 -5.16 -2.55 -14.60
C SER A 196 -5.07 -3.32 -13.28
N PRO A 197 -4.16 -2.98 -12.35
CA PRO A 197 -3.81 -3.80 -11.19
C PRO A 197 -4.89 -3.83 -10.10
N HIS A 198 -5.86 -2.92 -10.08
CA HIS A 198 -6.96 -3.00 -9.12
C HIS A 198 -8.08 -3.89 -9.66
N GLY A 199 -8.47 -3.66 -10.91
CA GLY A 199 -9.45 -4.48 -11.62
C GLY A 199 -9.89 -3.87 -12.95
N SER A 200 -10.54 -4.70 -13.76
CA SER A 200 -11.01 -4.38 -15.09
C SER A 200 -12.21 -5.27 -15.46
N PRO A 201 -13.12 -4.81 -16.33
CA PRO A 201 -14.15 -5.69 -16.90
C PRO A 201 -13.55 -6.70 -17.91
N ASN A 202 -12.28 -6.54 -18.27
CA ASN A 202 -11.62 -7.35 -19.29
C ASN A 202 -10.82 -8.51 -18.67
N PRO A 203 -10.87 -9.71 -19.27
CA PRO A 203 -10.09 -10.86 -18.80
C PRO A 203 -8.61 -10.54 -18.60
N LYS A 204 -7.97 -11.19 -17.61
CA LYS A 204 -6.57 -10.97 -17.24
C LYS A 204 -6.26 -9.52 -16.85
N MET A 205 -7.28 -8.76 -16.46
CA MET A 205 -7.19 -7.37 -16.02
C MET A 205 -6.61 -6.44 -17.08
N LEU A 206 -6.91 -6.69 -18.36
CA LEU A 206 -6.37 -5.89 -19.46
C LEU A 206 -6.99 -4.50 -19.55
N ASN A 207 -6.21 -3.52 -20.01
CA ASN A 207 -6.65 -2.15 -20.23
C ASN A 207 -7.64 -2.01 -21.41
N ARG A 208 -7.69 -3.00 -22.31
CA ARG A 208 -8.63 -3.08 -23.43
C ARG A 208 -9.37 -4.41 -23.45
N TYR A 209 -10.59 -4.37 -23.97
CA TYR A 209 -11.45 -5.55 -24.08
C TYR A 209 -10.96 -6.52 -25.16
N ARG A 210 -10.65 -6.00 -26.35
CA ARG A 210 -10.09 -6.81 -27.44
C ARG A 210 -8.58 -6.78 -27.35
N VAL A 211 -7.96 -7.97 -27.43
CA VAL A 211 -6.51 -8.11 -27.41
C VAL A 211 -5.87 -7.37 -28.59
N ALA A 212 -6.45 -7.45 -29.79
CA ALA A 212 -5.95 -6.67 -30.94
C ALA A 212 -5.92 -5.16 -30.65
N ASP A 213 -6.99 -4.60 -30.08
CA ASP A 213 -7.03 -3.16 -29.79
C ASP A 213 -5.89 -2.75 -28.85
N LEU A 214 -5.51 -3.59 -27.88
CA LEU A 214 -4.36 -3.35 -27.00
C LEU A 214 -3.04 -3.38 -27.77
N CYS A 215 -2.84 -4.39 -28.62
CA CYS A 215 -1.61 -4.53 -29.39
C CYS A 215 -1.43 -3.38 -30.39
N LEU A 216 -2.52 -2.96 -31.03
CA LEU A 216 -2.52 -1.91 -32.06
C LEU A 216 -2.30 -0.50 -31.50
N GLU A 217 -2.27 -0.31 -30.17
CA GLU A 217 -1.83 0.97 -29.57
C GLU A 217 -0.37 1.26 -29.86
N CYS A 218 0.45 0.22 -30.03
CA CYS A 218 1.86 0.34 -30.36
C CYS A 218 2.18 -0.26 -31.75
N HIS A 219 1.54 -1.37 -32.12
CA HIS A 219 1.76 -2.06 -33.39
C HIS A 219 0.84 -1.52 -34.49
N THR A 220 1.02 -0.25 -34.83
CA THR A 220 0.19 0.43 -35.86
C THR A 220 0.52 0.01 -37.29
N ASP A 221 1.72 -0.54 -37.50
CA ASP A 221 2.17 -1.13 -38.76
C ASP A 221 2.57 -2.59 -38.51
N VAL A 222 1.64 -3.51 -38.75
CA VAL A 222 1.88 -4.95 -38.55
C VAL A 222 2.40 -5.50 -39.88
N PRO A 223 3.68 -5.90 -39.98
CA PRO A 223 4.26 -6.30 -41.26
C PRO A 223 3.53 -7.52 -41.85
N ASP A 224 3.24 -7.46 -43.14
CA ASP A 224 2.61 -8.56 -43.91
C ASP A 224 3.57 -9.74 -44.19
N TYR A 225 4.84 -9.62 -43.79
CA TYR A 225 5.87 -10.64 -44.02
C TYR A 225 6.67 -10.92 -42.73
N PRO A 226 6.96 -12.21 -42.39
CA PRO A 226 6.69 -13.43 -43.15
C PRO A 226 5.27 -14.02 -42.96
N ALA A 227 4.39 -13.37 -42.21
CA ALA A 227 3.01 -13.80 -41.98
C ALA A 227 2.00 -12.68 -42.31
N PHE A 228 0.88 -13.05 -42.93
CA PHE A 228 -0.20 -12.14 -43.32
C PHE A 228 -1.08 -11.78 -42.11
N HIS A 229 -1.26 -10.48 -41.83
CA HIS A 229 -2.00 -9.98 -40.67
C HIS A 229 -3.33 -9.32 -41.07
N ASP A 230 -4.16 -10.07 -41.80
CA ASP A 230 -5.46 -9.57 -42.27
C ASP A 230 -6.50 -9.49 -41.15
N LEU A 231 -6.50 -8.33 -40.49
CA LEU A 231 -7.44 -8.00 -39.42
C LEU A 231 -8.91 -8.00 -39.88
N SER A 232 -9.21 -8.07 -41.19
CA SER A 232 -10.59 -8.29 -41.64
C SER A 232 -11.10 -9.68 -41.25
N LYS A 233 -10.21 -10.68 -41.10
CA LYS A 233 -10.58 -12.05 -40.72
C LYS A 233 -10.50 -12.26 -39.20
N PRO A 234 -11.51 -12.86 -38.55
CA PRO A 234 -11.53 -13.06 -37.10
C PRO A 234 -10.31 -13.79 -36.52
N ARG A 235 -9.72 -14.73 -37.27
CA ARG A 235 -8.54 -15.51 -36.84
C ARG A 235 -7.32 -14.66 -36.51
N PHE A 236 -7.16 -13.51 -37.19
CA PHE A 236 -6.00 -12.61 -37.02
C PHE A 236 -6.26 -11.48 -36.02
N ARG A 237 -7.49 -11.34 -35.52
CA ARG A 237 -7.85 -10.34 -34.49
C ARG A 237 -7.48 -10.78 -33.07
N ASN A 238 -7.06 -12.03 -32.88
CA ASN A 238 -6.50 -12.49 -31.62
C ASN A 238 -5.01 -12.79 -31.79
N CYS A 239 -4.19 -11.75 -31.58
CA CYS A 239 -2.74 -11.80 -31.75
C CYS A 239 -2.10 -12.91 -30.91
N THR A 240 -2.67 -13.21 -29.73
CA THR A 240 -2.13 -14.20 -28.79
C THR A 240 -2.31 -15.65 -29.22
N ASN A 241 -3.04 -15.92 -30.31
CA ASN A 241 -3.09 -17.27 -30.90
C ASN A 241 -1.75 -17.66 -31.54
N CYS A 242 -0.98 -16.68 -32.01
CA CYS A 242 0.34 -16.91 -32.62
C CYS A 242 1.45 -16.28 -31.78
N HIS A 243 1.22 -15.08 -31.22
CA HIS A 243 2.16 -14.36 -30.36
C HIS A 243 1.81 -14.54 -28.89
N PHE A 244 2.06 -15.72 -28.34
CA PHE A 244 1.60 -16.08 -27.00
C PHE A 244 2.60 -15.75 -25.89
N ALA A 245 3.89 -15.66 -26.21
CA ALA A 245 4.94 -15.27 -25.26
C ALA A 245 5.00 -13.73 -25.06
N VAL A 246 3.84 -13.09 -24.87
CA VAL A 246 3.69 -11.60 -24.80
C VAL A 246 4.45 -10.92 -23.66
N HIS A 247 4.92 -11.69 -22.67
CA HIS A 247 5.73 -11.18 -21.57
C HIS A 247 7.24 -11.22 -21.88
N GLY A 248 7.63 -11.89 -22.97
CA GLY A 248 9.00 -12.14 -23.41
C GLY A 248 9.19 -13.62 -23.80
N SER A 249 10.03 -13.88 -24.80
CA SER A 249 10.35 -15.21 -25.31
C SER A 249 11.85 -15.50 -25.19
N ASN A 250 12.19 -16.78 -25.04
CA ASN A 250 13.57 -17.27 -25.14
C ASN A 250 13.87 -17.95 -26.48
N HIS A 251 12.85 -18.07 -27.35
CA HIS A 251 12.95 -18.86 -28.57
C HIS A 251 12.82 -17.99 -29.83
N ASP A 252 11.89 -17.01 -29.81
CA ASP A 252 11.59 -16.20 -31.00
C ASP A 252 11.43 -14.71 -30.67
N SER A 253 12.11 -13.88 -31.46
CA SER A 253 11.96 -12.42 -31.50
C SER A 253 10.53 -11.92 -31.73
N LEU A 254 9.68 -12.73 -32.39
CA LEU A 254 8.28 -12.45 -32.64
C LEU A 254 7.36 -12.92 -31.50
N LEU A 255 7.90 -13.33 -30.35
CA LEU A 255 7.12 -13.76 -29.18
C LEU A 255 6.20 -14.95 -29.45
N ARG A 256 6.63 -15.83 -30.36
CA ARG A 256 6.12 -17.18 -30.50
C ARG A 256 6.89 -18.08 -29.52
N ASP A 257 6.27 -19.17 -29.10
CA ASP A 257 6.94 -20.32 -28.48
C ASP A 257 6.73 -21.51 -29.45
N GLU A 258 7.39 -22.63 -29.17
CA GLU A 258 7.18 -23.88 -29.92
C GLU A 258 5.77 -24.45 -29.76
#